data_AF-A0A9W6QYE9-F1
#
_entry.id   AF-A0A9W6QYE9-F1
#
_cell.length_a   1.000
_cell.length_b   1.000
_cell.length_c   1.000
_cell.angle_alpha   90.00
_cell.angle_beta   90.00
_cell.angle_gamma   90.00
#
_symmetry.space_group_name_H-M   'P 1'
#
loop_
_entity.id
_entity.type
_entity.pdbx_description
1 polymer ?
#
loop_
_entity_poly.entity_id
_entity_poly.type
_entity_poly.pdbx_seq_one_letter_code
_entity_poly.pdbx_strand_id
1 'polypeptide(L)'
;MHQDRPVGPTEIALPVRIRHRGVELCFVNTITTFGAAFDITLEEIAVEACFPADAETARFFQAGNTELSERVLSGVSSPGPVPTVPR
;
A
#
# COMPACT_ATOMS: atom_id res chain seq x y z
N MET A 1 22.04 32.80 5.65
CA MET A 1 22.54 31.77 4.73
C MET A 1 21.46 30.70 4.57
N HIS A 2 20.50 30.88 3.66
CA HIS A 2 19.64 29.76 3.23
C HIS A 2 20.53 28.91 2.33
N GLN A 3 20.98 27.75 2.81
CA GLN A 3 21.64 26.81 1.91
C GLN A 3 20.54 26.14 1.09
N ASP A 4 20.44 26.54 -0.19
CA ASP A 4 19.63 25.86 -1.21
C ASP A 4 20.23 24.49 -1.49
N ARG A 5 20.08 23.57 -0.53
CA ARG A 5 20.37 22.15 -0.76
C ARG A 5 19.27 21.61 -1.68
N PRO A 6 19.61 20.91 -2.77
CA PRO A 6 18.59 20.36 -3.67
C PRO A 6 17.66 19.44 -2.89
N VAL A 7 16.36 19.70 -3.03
CA VAL A 7 15.30 18.93 -2.37
C VAL A 7 15.38 17.50 -2.87
N GLY A 8 15.68 16.56 -1.96
CA GLY A 8 15.64 15.14 -2.28
C GLY A 8 14.19 14.68 -2.45
N PRO A 9 13.89 13.62 -3.22
CA PRO A 9 12.52 13.13 -3.41
C PRO A 9 11.79 12.82 -2.10
N THR A 10 12.53 12.44 -1.05
CA THR A 10 11.99 12.18 0.30
C THR A 10 11.64 13.45 1.09
N GLU A 11 12.10 14.63 0.68
CA GLU A 11 11.77 15.91 1.33
C GLU A 11 10.42 16.49 0.91
N ILE A 12 9.77 15.91 -0.10
CA ILE A 12 8.42 16.28 -0.53
C ILE A 12 7.36 15.50 0.29
N ALA A 13 7.76 14.43 0.99
CA ALA A 13 6.87 13.63 1.83
C ALA A 13 6.99 14.03 3.30
N LEU A 14 5.84 14.23 3.96
CA LEU A 14 5.79 14.43 5.40
C LEU A 14 5.76 13.06 6.11
N PRO A 15 6.78 12.69 6.89
CA PRO A 15 6.77 11.42 7.61
C PRO A 15 5.79 11.45 8.78
N VAL A 16 4.94 10.42 8.86
CA VAL A 16 4.03 10.16 9.98
C VAL A 16 4.69 9.14 10.91
N ARG A 17 4.88 9.50 12.17
CA ARG A 17 5.47 8.62 13.20
C ARG A 17 4.43 8.22 14.23
N ILE A 18 4.31 6.91 14.46
CA ILE A 18 3.33 6.32 15.36
C ILE A 18 4.06 5.37 16.30
N ARG A 19 3.74 5.41 17.60
CA ARG A 19 4.24 4.43 18.56
C ARG A 19 3.19 3.35 18.83
N HIS A 20 3.52 2.11 18.52
CA HIS A 20 2.63 0.96 18.66
C HIS A 20 3.32 -0.14 19.47
N ARG A 21 2.76 -0.49 20.65
CA ARG A 21 3.26 -1.57 21.52
C ARG A 21 4.77 -1.48 21.84
N GLY A 22 5.27 -0.25 21.97
CA GLY A 22 6.69 0.01 22.25
C GLY A 22 7.59 0.11 21.02
N VAL A 23 7.08 -0.14 19.82
CA VAL A 23 7.79 0.04 18.55
C VAL A 23 7.42 1.40 17.94
N GLU A 24 8.41 2.14 17.43
CA GLU A 24 8.18 3.33 16.61
C GLU A 24 8.08 2.92 15.14
N LEU A 25 7.00 3.34 14.49
CA LEU A 25 6.73 3.07 13.08
C LEU A 25 6.68 4.39 12.33
N CYS A 26 7.36 4.47 11.19
CA CYS A 26 7.44 5.66 10.36
C CYS A 26 6.90 5.38 8.96
N PHE A 27 6.01 6.24 8.46
CA PHE A 27 5.36 6.08 7.17
C PHE A 27 5.42 7.35 6.33
N VAL A 28 5.40 7.17 5.02
CA VAL A 28 4.98 8.20 4.06
C VAL A 28 3.63 7.80 3.48
N ASN A 29 2.73 8.76 3.35
CA ASN A 29 1.37 8.52 2.88
C ASN A 29 1.17 9.06 1.46
N THR A 30 0.29 8.44 0.70
CA THR A 30 -0.21 8.94 -0.57
C THR A 30 -1.72 8.78 -0.61
N ILE A 31 -2.42 9.86 -0.98
CA ILE A 31 -3.86 9.85 -1.22
C ILE A 31 -4.06 9.97 -2.73
N THR A 32 -4.71 8.98 -3.33
CA THR A 32 -5.08 8.96 -4.74
C THR A 32 -6.59 9.06 -4.86
N THR A 33 -7.08 10.03 -5.61
CA THR A 33 -8.52 10.25 -5.73
C THR A 33 -9.02 9.99 -7.13
N PHE A 34 -10.10 9.20 -7.24
CA PHE A 34 -10.80 8.86 -8.46
C PHE A 34 -12.06 9.72 -8.54
N GLY A 35 -12.06 10.70 -9.44
CA GLY A 35 -13.25 11.49 -9.75
C GLY A 35 -14.33 10.59 -10.35
N ALA A 36 -15.59 10.82 -9.96
CA ALA A 36 -16.72 10.15 -10.59
C ALA A 36 -16.84 10.66 -12.04
N ALA A 37 -16.69 9.78 -13.03
CA ALA A 37 -17.21 10.06 -14.36
C ALA A 37 -18.72 10.31 -14.20
N PHE A 38 -19.23 11.32 -14.90
CA PHE A 38 -20.47 12.07 -14.71
C PHE A 38 -21.80 11.31 -14.47
N ASP A 39 -21.81 9.98 -14.36
CA ASP A 39 -23.03 9.16 -14.36
C ASP A 39 -22.98 7.92 -13.44
N ILE A 40 -22.41 8.04 -12.23
CA ILE A 40 -22.64 7.08 -11.13
C ILE A 40 -22.74 7.90 -9.83
N THR A 41 -23.74 7.62 -8.99
CA THR A 41 -24.06 8.32 -7.72
C THR A 41 -23.02 8.10 -6.59
N LEU A 42 -21.74 7.97 -6.93
CA LEU A 42 -20.66 7.81 -5.98
C LEU A 42 -20.11 9.19 -5.61
N GLU A 43 -20.10 9.49 -4.32
CA GLU A 43 -19.19 10.51 -3.81
C GLU A 43 -17.75 10.06 -4.12
N GLU A 44 -16.89 11.01 -4.47
CA GLU A 44 -15.51 10.81 -4.90
C GLU A 44 -14.78 9.69 -4.13
N ILE A 45 -14.14 8.74 -4.85
CA ILE A 45 -13.42 7.63 -4.20
C ILE A 45 -11.98 8.06 -3.95
N ALA A 46 -11.53 8.06 -2.70
CA ALA A 46 -10.12 8.21 -2.35
C ALA A 46 -9.52 6.89 -1.85
N VAL A 47 -8.31 6.58 -2.33
CA VAL A 47 -7.47 5.48 -1.84
C VAL A 47 -6.28 6.08 -1.10
N GLU A 48 -6.14 5.73 0.17
CA GLU A 48 -5.01 6.12 1.00
C GLU A 48 -4.03 4.94 1.13
N ALA A 49 -2.75 5.20 0.90
CA ALA A 49 -1.69 4.20 0.97
C ALA A 49 -0.53 4.67 1.86
N CYS A 50 -0.33 3.97 2.97
CA CYS A 50 0.76 4.22 3.92
C CYS A 50 1.94 3.27 3.64
N PHE A 51 3.04 3.83 3.15
CA PHE A 51 4.26 3.06 2.86
C PHE A 51 5.26 3.19 4.00
N PRO A 52 5.96 2.10 4.38
CA PRO A 52 7.05 2.18 5.34
C PRO A 52 8.12 3.18 4.88
N ALA A 53 8.46 4.14 5.74
CA ALA A 53 9.49 5.13 5.46
C ALA A 53 10.91 4.63 5.77
N ASP A 54 11.02 3.49 6.47
CA ASP A 54 12.29 2.86 6.83
C ASP A 54 12.20 1.32 6.84
N ALA A 55 13.38 0.70 6.91
CA ALA A 55 13.52 -0.76 6.88
C ALA A 55 12.98 -1.45 8.14
N GLU A 56 12.99 -0.77 9.29
CA GLU A 56 12.49 -1.31 10.56
C GLU A 56 10.97 -1.46 10.51
N THR A 57 10.28 -0.40 10.09
CA THR A 57 8.84 -0.38 9.83
C THR A 57 8.47 -1.41 8.78
N ALA A 58 9.23 -1.53 7.68
CA ALA A 58 8.96 -2.54 6.66
C ALA A 58 9.03 -3.97 7.21
N ARG A 59 10.06 -4.29 8.00
CA ARG A 59 10.22 -5.61 8.64
C ARG A 59 9.08 -5.92 9.61
N PHE A 60 8.61 -4.91 10.35
CA PHE A 60 7.49 -5.06 11.28
C PHE A 60 6.24 -5.61 10.58
N PHE A 61 5.92 -5.14 9.37
CA PHE A 61 4.75 -5.63 8.61
C PHE A 61 5.02 -6.90 7.79
N GLN A 62 6.26 -7.13 7.34
CA GLN A 62 6.62 -8.38 6.63
C GLN A 62 6.44 -9.61 7.53
N ALA A 63 6.77 -9.50 8.83
CA ALA A 63 6.58 -10.58 9.78
C ALA A 63 5.10 -11.00 9.94
N GLY A 64 4.17 -10.04 9.88
CA GLY A 64 2.73 -10.33 9.93
C GLY A 64 2.13 -10.80 8.60
N ASN A 65 2.75 -10.48 7.46
CA ASN A 65 2.22 -10.80 6.14
C ASN A 65 2.47 -12.26 5.71
N THR A 66 3.50 -12.91 6.26
CA THR A 66 3.81 -14.32 5.98
C THR A 66 2.62 -15.23 6.34
N GLU A 67 1.95 -14.99 7.48
CA GLU A 67 0.78 -15.77 7.91
C GLU A 67 -0.46 -15.57 7.02
N LEU A 68 -0.60 -14.40 6.37
CA LEU A 68 -1.70 -14.12 5.45
C LEU A 68 -1.48 -14.75 4.07
N SER A 69 -0.24 -14.77 3.59
CA SER A 69 0.12 -15.36 2.30
C SER A 69 -0.11 -16.88 2.25
N GLU A 70 0.14 -17.60 3.34
CA GLU A 70 -0.17 -19.03 3.45
C GLU A 70 -1.68 -19.31 3.39
N ARG A 71 -2.49 -18.46 4.01
CA ARG A 71 -3.96 -18.59 4.02
C ARG A 71 -4.58 -18.29 2.65
N VAL A 72 -4.10 -17.26 1.94
CA VAL A 72 -4.62 -16.90 0.61
C VAL A 72 -4.29 -17.96 -0.43
N LEU A 73 -3.07 -18.49 -0.43
CA LEU A 73 -2.65 -19.55 -1.37
C LEU A 73 -3.34 -20.88 -1.10
N SER A 74 -3.70 -21.19 0.15
CA SER A 74 -4.49 -22.38 0.48
C SER A 74 -5.92 -22.37 -0.07
N GLY A 75 -6.45 -21.20 -0.46
CA GLY A 75 -7.81 -21.02 -0.99
C GLY A 75 -7.92 -20.94 -2.52
N VAL A 76 -6.81 -20.81 -3.25
CA VAL A 76 -6.81 -20.79 -4.71
C VAL A 76 -6.68 -22.22 -5.23
N SER A 77 -7.81 -22.83 -5.58
CA SER A 77 -7.79 -24.09 -6.34
C SER A 77 -7.27 -23.81 -7.76
N SER A 78 -6.48 -24.73 -8.32
CA SER A 78 -6.01 -24.65 -9.70
C SER A 78 -7.20 -24.51 -10.66
N PRO A 79 -7.17 -23.63 -11.68
CA PRO A 79 -8.25 -23.56 -12.65
C PRO A 79 -8.45 -24.93 -13.29
N GLY A 80 -9.69 -25.41 -13.30
CA GLY A 80 -10.05 -26.67 -13.95
C GLY A 80 -9.70 -26.67 -15.44
N PRO A 81 -9.67 -27.85 -16.09
CA PRO A 81 -9.33 -27.94 -17.51
C PRO A 81 -10.25 -27.03 -18.34
N VAL A 82 -9.66 -26.18 -19.18
CA VAL A 82 -10.44 -25.32 -20.11
C VAL A 82 -11.14 -26.23 -21.13
N PRO A 83 -12.48 -26.24 -21.21
CA PRO A 83 -13.18 -27.05 -22.20
C PRO A 83 -12.84 -26.56 -23.60
N THR A 84 -12.36 -27.46 -24.44
CA THR A 84 -12.02 -27.16 -25.83
C THR A 84 -13.32 -27.15 -26.65
N VAL A 85 -13.68 -25.98 -27.19
CA VAL A 85 -14.82 -25.87 -28.11
C VAL A 85 -14.35 -26.38 -29.48
N PRO A 86 -15.00 -27.40 -30.07
CA PRO A 86 -14.69 -27.85 -31.42
C PRO A 86 -15.01 -26.74 -32.44
N ARG A 87 -14.16 -26.62 -33.46
CA ARG A 87 -14.30 -25.65 -34.56
C ARG A 87 -15.50 -25.92 -35.45
#